data_AF-A0A7C5CKA7-F1
#
_entry.id   AF-A0A7C5CKA7-F1
#
_cell.length_a   1.000
_cell.length_b   1.000
_cell.length_c   1.000
_cell.angle_alpha   90.00
_cell.angle_beta   90.00
_cell.angle_gamma   90.00
#
_symmetry.space_group_name_H-M   'P 1'
#
loop_
_entity.id
_entity.type
_entity.pdbx_description
1 polymer ?
#
loop_
_entity_poly.entity_id
_entity_poly.type
_entity_poly.pdbx_seq_one_letter_code
_entity_poly.pdbx_strand_id
1 'polypeptide(L)'
;MNEDDPGTASPFELLLDMERRCRDQAAPLPEREERRTDWRAVAFSLAGRWFIAPLDEVSEILVPTPLTRVPGVRRWVLGLANVRGNLLPVMDLADYLLGQPGGTAKGGRILVVNHSGVLSGLL
;
A
#
# COMPACT_ATOMS: atom_id res chain seq x y z
N MET A 1 -38.34 -59.75 11.94
CA MET A 1 -38.60 -58.48 11.25
C MET A 1 -37.83 -57.44 12.05
N ASN A 2 -36.50 -57.59 12.16
CA ASN A 2 -35.45 -57.23 11.19
C ASN A 2 -35.57 -55.72 10.90
N GLU A 3 -34.62 -54.84 11.24
CA GLU A 3 -33.18 -54.90 10.98
C GLU A 3 -32.35 -54.22 12.08
N ASP A 4 -31.52 -55.00 12.77
CA ASP A 4 -30.21 -54.53 13.22
C ASP A 4 -29.31 -54.48 11.97
N ASP A 5 -29.13 -53.29 11.37
CA ASP A 5 -28.15 -53.06 10.30
C ASP A 5 -26.83 -52.53 10.91
N PRO A 6 -25.73 -53.31 10.90
CA PRO A 6 -24.43 -52.86 11.38
C PRO A 6 -23.76 -52.00 10.28
N GLY A 7 -24.35 -50.86 9.95
CA GLY A 7 -24.00 -50.16 8.72
C GLY A 7 -23.91 -48.64 8.79
N THR A 8 -24.67 -47.97 9.64
CA THR A 8 -24.79 -46.51 9.54
C THR A 8 -24.69 -45.87 10.91
N ALA A 9 -23.47 -45.50 11.32
CA ALA A 9 -23.25 -44.62 12.46
C ALA A 9 -24.22 -43.44 12.36
N SER A 10 -24.87 -43.10 13.48
CA SER A 10 -25.83 -42.01 13.46
C SER A 10 -25.14 -40.73 12.97
N PRO A 11 -25.84 -39.82 12.27
CA PRO A 11 -25.24 -38.57 11.82
C PRO A 11 -24.54 -37.79 12.95
N PHE A 12 -25.06 -37.91 14.17
CA PHE A 12 -24.45 -37.33 15.36
C PHE A 12 -23.11 -38.01 15.73
N GLU A 13 -23.04 -39.33 15.71
CA GLU A 13 -21.80 -40.07 15.98
C GLU A 13 -20.72 -39.78 14.93
N LEU A 14 -21.12 -39.63 13.67
CA LEU A 14 -20.20 -39.23 12.59
C LEU A 14 -19.62 -37.84 12.84
N LEU A 15 -20.45 -36.89 13.29
CA LEU A 15 -19.98 -35.54 13.63
C LEU A 15 -19.06 -35.55 14.86
N LEU A 16 -19.38 -36.36 15.88
CA LEU A 16 -18.56 -36.47 17.08
C LEU A 16 -17.20 -37.12 16.79
N ASP A 17 -17.18 -38.12 15.91
CA ASP A 17 -15.96 -38.76 15.44
C ASP A 17 -15.11 -37.82 14.55
N MET A 18 -15.76 -37.05 13.68
CA MET A 18 -15.09 -35.98 12.93
C MET A 18 -14.50 -34.91 13.84
N GLU A 19 -15.23 -34.47 14.87
CA GLU A 19 -14.74 -33.48 15.83
C GLU A 19 -13.50 -33.99 16.57
N ARG A 20 -13.54 -35.24 17.07
CA ARG A 20 -12.41 -35.88 17.74
C ARG A 20 -11.19 -35.96 16.83
N ARG A 21 -11.35 -36.45 15.60
CA ARG A 21 -10.24 -36.55 14.64
C ARG A 21 -9.68 -35.18 14.26
N CYS A 22 -10.54 -34.19 14.03
CA CYS A 22 -10.11 -32.82 13.77
C CYS A 22 -9.35 -32.23 14.95
N ARG A 23 -9.75 -32.53 16.20
CA ARG A 23 -9.08 -32.02 17.40
C ARG A 23 -7.73 -32.69 17.65
N ASP A 24 -7.65 -34.00 17.46
CA ASP A 24 -6.43 -34.78 17.69
C ASP A 24 -5.38 -34.55 16.59
N GLN A 25 -5.83 -34.23 15.37
CA GLN A 25 -4.97 -33.97 14.21
C GLN A 25 -4.83 -32.48 13.87
N ALA A 26 -5.53 -31.58 14.57
CA ALA A 26 -5.39 -30.16 14.35
C ALA A 26 -3.92 -29.79 14.58
N ALA A 27 -3.25 -29.39 13.49
CA ALA A 27 -2.01 -28.66 13.63
C ALA A 27 -2.28 -27.48 14.58
N PRO A 28 -1.38 -27.16 15.52
CA PRO A 28 -1.47 -25.90 16.23
C PRO A 28 -1.70 -24.81 15.18
N LEU A 29 -2.70 -23.96 15.41
CA LEU A 29 -2.89 -22.77 14.58
C LEU A 29 -1.51 -22.14 14.42
N PRO A 30 -1.03 -21.87 13.18
CA PRO A 30 0.29 -21.29 12.99
C PRO A 30 0.38 -20.12 13.93
N GLU A 31 1.26 -20.22 14.94
CA GLU A 31 1.23 -19.48 16.20
C GLU A 31 1.02 -18.00 15.94
N ARG A 32 -0.26 -17.60 15.83
CA ARG A 32 -0.77 -16.33 15.33
C ARG A 32 0.37 -15.42 14.90
N GLU A 33 1.02 -15.79 13.78
CA GLU A 33 2.39 -15.35 13.43
C GLU A 33 2.47 -13.91 13.84
N GLU A 34 3.23 -13.62 14.92
CA GLU A 34 3.30 -12.30 15.55
C GLU A 34 3.14 -11.32 14.41
N ARG A 35 2.07 -10.51 14.38
CA ARG A 35 1.80 -9.66 13.23
C ARG A 35 3.01 -8.75 13.08
N ARG A 36 4.04 -9.22 12.37
CA ARG A 36 5.02 -8.44 11.66
C ARG A 36 4.08 -7.61 10.85
N THR A 37 3.99 -6.38 11.28
CA THR A 37 3.25 -5.40 10.53
C THR A 37 4.09 -5.33 9.28
N ASP A 38 3.67 -6.08 8.25
CA ASP A 38 4.42 -6.18 7.00
C ASP A 38 4.61 -4.74 6.56
N TRP A 39 5.83 -4.25 6.68
CA TRP A 39 6.12 -2.87 6.36
C TRP A 39 5.94 -2.74 4.86
N ARG A 40 4.97 -1.90 4.46
CA ARG A 40 4.59 -1.70 3.07
C ARG A 40 5.16 -0.39 2.57
N ALA A 41 5.58 -0.39 1.31
CA ALA A 41 6.13 0.79 0.67
C ALA A 41 5.72 0.87 -0.80
N VAL A 42 5.73 2.09 -1.32
CA VAL A 42 5.59 2.38 -2.75
C VAL A 42 6.98 2.52 -3.35
N ALA A 43 7.31 1.69 -4.33
CA ALA A 43 8.54 1.81 -5.11
C ALA A 43 8.34 2.75 -6.29
N PHE A 44 9.28 3.66 -6.51
CA PHE A 44 9.27 4.61 -7.61
C PHE A 44 10.69 4.89 -8.09
N SER A 45 10.83 5.46 -9.28
CA SER A 45 12.14 5.82 -9.84
C SER A 45 12.27 7.31 -10.11
N LEU A 46 13.44 7.85 -9.81
CA LEU A 46 13.84 9.24 -10.09
C LEU A 46 15.17 9.19 -10.83
N ALA A 47 15.25 9.83 -12.00
CA ALA A 47 16.48 9.91 -12.80
C ALA A 47 17.21 8.55 -12.96
N GLY A 48 16.45 7.47 -13.16
CA GLY A 48 17.00 6.11 -13.35
C GLY A 48 17.41 5.37 -12.07
N ARG A 49 17.17 5.93 -10.87
CA ARG A 49 17.44 5.30 -9.58
C ARG A 49 16.12 4.95 -8.88
N TRP A 50 16.09 3.79 -8.20
CA TRP A 50 14.93 3.32 -7.45
C TRP A 50 14.94 3.82 -6.01
N PHE A 51 13.76 4.24 -5.55
CA PHE A 51 13.48 4.70 -4.19
C PHE A 51 12.20 4.02 -3.68
N ILE A 52 11.99 4.10 -2.37
CA ILE A 52 10.79 3.61 -1.70
C ILE A 52 10.28 4.68 -0.73
N ALA A 53 8.96 4.83 -0.66
CA ALA A 53 8.29 5.64 0.35
C ALA A 53 7.39 4.74 1.21
N PRO A 54 7.38 4.90 2.55
CA PRO A 54 6.45 4.19 3.43
C PRO A 54 5.00 4.41 2.97
N LEU A 55 4.22 3.33 2.88
CA LEU A 55 2.85 3.39 2.34
C LEU A 55 1.92 4.23 3.23
N ASP A 56 2.19 4.29 4.53
CA ASP A 56 1.48 5.09 5.52
C ASP A 56 1.68 6.60 5.35
N GLU A 57 2.77 7.04 4.71
CA GLU A 57 2.99 8.45 4.37
C GLU A 57 2.41 8.81 2.99
N VAL A 58 2.17 7.83 2.12
CA VAL A 58 1.64 8.07 0.77
C VAL A 58 0.12 8.20 0.82
N SER A 59 -0.38 9.41 0.54
CA SER A 59 -1.81 9.70 0.53
C SER A 59 -2.48 9.29 -0.78
N GLU A 60 -1.85 9.58 -1.93
CA GLU A 60 -2.36 9.21 -3.26
C GLU A 60 -1.27 9.29 -4.34
N ILE A 61 -1.52 8.67 -5.50
CA ILE A 61 -0.66 8.76 -6.68
C ILE A 61 -1.48 9.37 -7.82
N LEU A 62 -1.06 10.55 -8.27
CA LEU A 62 -1.79 11.33 -9.28
C LEU A 62 -1.06 11.34 -10.62
N VAL A 63 -1.81 11.55 -11.69
CA VAL A 63 -1.22 11.95 -12.98
C VAL A 63 -0.88 13.44 -12.90
N PRO A 64 0.27 13.89 -13.46
CA PRO A 64 0.63 15.30 -13.45
C PRO A 64 -0.49 16.17 -14.06
N THR A 65 -0.90 17.17 -13.30
CA THR A 65 -1.89 18.18 -13.70
C THR A 65 -1.20 19.51 -13.99
N PRO A 66 -1.88 20.46 -14.66
CA PRO A 66 -1.33 21.80 -14.84
C PRO A 66 -0.95 22.45 -13.51
N LEU A 67 0.26 23.01 -13.46
CA LEU A 67 0.81 23.67 -12.27
C LEU A 67 0.74 25.18 -12.42
N THR A 68 0.32 25.86 -11.35
CA THR A 68 0.41 27.32 -11.21
C THR A 68 1.79 27.67 -10.67
N ARG A 69 2.59 28.41 -11.45
CA ARG A 69 3.92 28.85 -10.99
C ARG A 69 3.82 29.81 -9.82
N VAL A 70 4.72 29.63 -8.85
CA VAL A 70 4.87 30.51 -7.69
C VAL A 70 6.16 31.31 -7.86
N PRO A 71 6.14 32.66 -7.79
CA PRO A 71 7.35 33.47 -7.90
C PRO A 71 8.20 33.38 -6.62
N GLY A 72 9.52 33.54 -6.77
CA GLY A 72 10.46 33.62 -5.63
C GLY A 72 10.78 32.29 -4.92
N VAL A 73 10.29 31.17 -5.46
CA VAL A 73 10.56 29.83 -4.92
C VAL A 73 11.87 29.24 -5.42
N ARG A 74 12.34 28.18 -4.75
CA ARG A 74 13.50 27.40 -5.20
C ARG A 74 13.18 26.66 -6.50
N ARG A 75 14.21 26.37 -7.31
CA ARG A 75 14.08 25.74 -8.64
C ARG A 75 13.29 24.43 -8.63
N TRP A 76 13.48 23.62 -7.59
CA TRP A 76 12.78 22.35 -7.41
C TRP A 76 11.31 22.51 -7.01
N VAL A 77 10.81 23.72 -6.73
CA VAL A 77 9.38 23.96 -6.54
C VAL A 77 8.77 24.22 -7.92
N LEU A 78 8.01 23.24 -8.41
CA LEU A 78 7.37 23.31 -9.72
C LEU A 78 6.14 24.24 -9.71
N GLY A 79 5.46 24.33 -8.57
CA GLY A 79 4.33 25.23 -8.35
C GLY A 79 3.25 24.64 -7.46
N LEU A 80 2.01 25.07 -7.69
CA LEU A 80 0.82 24.56 -7.02
C LEU A 80 -0.06 23.80 -8.02
N ALA A 81 -0.48 22.59 -7.67
CA ALA A 81 -1.54 21.87 -8.35
C ALA A 81 -2.87 22.09 -7.62
N ASN A 82 -3.98 22.20 -8.36
CA ASN A 82 -5.31 22.10 -7.76
C ASN A 82 -5.78 20.65 -7.79
N VAL A 83 -5.85 20.01 -6.63
CA VAL A 83 -6.33 18.64 -6.46
C VAL A 83 -7.66 18.68 -5.72
N ARG A 84 -8.76 18.51 -6.47
CA ARG A 84 -10.14 18.47 -5.92
C ARG A 84 -10.48 19.68 -5.03
N GLY A 85 -9.99 20.86 -5.40
CA GLY A 85 -10.21 22.11 -4.65
C GLY A 85 -9.14 22.42 -3.60
N ASN A 86 -8.21 21.51 -3.33
CA ASN A 86 -7.08 21.74 -2.43
C ASN A 86 -5.83 22.14 -3.22
N LEU A 87 -5.14 23.17 -2.76
CA LEU A 87 -3.85 23.56 -3.32
C LEU A 87 -2.76 22.63 -2.78
N LEU A 88 -2.18 21.84 -3.68
CA LEU A 88 -1.08 20.93 -3.39
C LEU A 88 0.23 21.54 -3.90
N PRO A 89 1.21 21.86 -3.03
CA PRO A 89 2.55 22.23 -3.49
C PRO A 89 3.22 21.04 -4.16
N VAL A 90 3.75 21.24 -5.37
CA VAL A 90 4.42 20.19 -6.14
C VAL A 90 5.89 20.53 -6.33
N MET A 91 6.76 19.57 -6.03
CA MET A 91 8.21 19.69 -6.08
C MET A 91 8.79 18.63 -7.03
N ASP A 92 9.85 18.98 -7.77
CA ASP A 92 10.70 18.04 -8.50
C ASP A 92 11.64 17.37 -7.50
N LEU A 93 11.35 16.12 -7.17
CA LEU A 93 12.10 15.40 -6.15
C LEU A 93 13.49 15.00 -6.66
N ALA A 94 13.65 14.80 -7.96
CA ALA A 94 14.94 14.51 -8.57
C ALA A 94 15.85 15.75 -8.54
N ASP A 95 15.34 16.95 -8.87
CA ASP A 95 16.14 18.18 -8.77
C ASP A 95 16.51 18.47 -7.30
N TYR A 96 15.60 18.21 -6.36
CA TYR A 96 15.84 18.39 -4.94
C TYR A 96 16.91 17.44 -4.38
N LEU A 97 16.79 16.12 -4.62
CA LEU A 97 17.67 15.11 -4.02
C LEU A 97 18.97 14.90 -4.81
N LEU A 98 18.90 14.97 -6.14
CA LEU A 98 19.99 14.59 -7.04
C LEU A 98 20.62 15.79 -7.75
N GLY A 99 20.03 16.98 -7.63
CA GLY A 99 20.50 18.19 -8.32
C GLY A 99 20.30 18.16 -9.84
N GLN A 100 19.48 17.23 -10.32
CA GLN A 100 19.22 17.00 -11.73
C GLN A 100 17.71 17.03 -11.96
N PRO A 101 17.19 17.90 -12.85
CA PRO A 101 15.78 17.96 -13.15
C PRO A 101 15.23 16.59 -13.51
N GLY A 102 14.19 16.16 -12.80
CA GLY A 102 13.41 15.00 -13.16
C GLY A 102 12.71 15.35 -14.46
N GLY A 103 13.26 14.89 -15.59
CA GLY A 103 12.58 15.04 -16.87
C GLY A 103 11.14 14.54 -16.72
N THR A 104 10.17 15.24 -17.30
CA THR A 104 8.78 14.77 -17.37
C THR A 104 8.76 13.56 -18.30
N ALA A 105 9.23 12.42 -17.81
CA ALA A 105 9.19 11.17 -18.53
C ALA A 105 7.73 10.92 -18.92
N LYS A 106 7.49 10.47 -20.16
CA LYS A 106 6.14 10.07 -20.59
C LYS A 106 5.63 9.05 -19.57
N GLY A 107 4.59 9.42 -18.82
CA GLY A 107 4.04 8.57 -17.75
C GLY A 107 4.45 8.92 -16.31
N GLY A 108 5.08 10.07 -16.05
CA GLY A 108 5.33 10.56 -14.69
C GLY A 108 4.07 10.55 -13.81
N ARG A 109 4.27 10.47 -12.50
CA ARG A 109 3.22 10.48 -11.47
C ARG A 109 3.63 11.44 -10.37
N ILE A 110 2.65 12.15 -9.80
CA ILE A 110 2.86 12.92 -8.58
C ILE A 110 2.55 11.98 -7.42
N LEU A 111 3.56 11.66 -6.62
CA LEU A 111 3.40 10.97 -5.36
C LEU A 111 3.00 12.00 -4.30
N VAL A 112 1.78 11.90 -3.79
CA VAL A 112 1.29 12.80 -2.73
C VAL A 112 1.66 12.19 -1.39
N VAL A 113 2.50 12.89 -0.65
CA VAL A 113 3.00 12.48 0.67
C VAL A 113 2.41 13.40 1.72
N ASN A 114 1.98 12.82 2.84
CA ASN A 114 1.58 13.54 4.03
C ASN A 114 2.61 13.28 5.13
N HIS A 115 3.44 14.27 5.39
CA HIS A 115 4.44 14.20 6.45
C HIS A 115 4.11 15.26 7.52
N SER A 116 3.83 14.81 8.74
CA SER A 116 3.47 15.67 9.88
C SER A 116 2.28 16.61 9.61
N GLY A 117 1.29 16.15 8.84
CA GLY A 117 0.08 16.93 8.50
C GLY A 117 0.25 17.88 7.31
N VAL A 118 1.43 17.91 6.69
CA VAL A 118 1.69 18.73 5.50
C VAL A 118 1.63 17.84 4.26
N LEU A 119 0.64 18.10 3.41
CA LEU A 119 0.50 17.46 2.10
C LEU A 119 1.46 18.09 1.10
N SER A 120 2.17 17.25 0.35
CA SER A 120 3.15 17.65 -0.65
C SER A 120 3.14 16.69 -1.83
N GLY A 121 3.14 17.22 -3.05
CA GLY A 121 3.29 16.47 -4.27
C GLY A 121 4.76 16.35 -4.66
N LEU A 122 5.22 15.13 -4.93
CA LEU A 122 6.57 14.83 -5.37
C LEU A 122 6.48 14.30 -6.80
N LEU A 123 7.09 15.02 -7.75
CA LEU A 123 7.24 14.61 -9.14
C LEU A 123 8.58 13.92 -9.36
#